data_AF-A0A1I6W7P1-F1
#
_entry.id   AF-A0A1I6W7P1-F1
#
_cell.length_a   1.000
_cell.length_b   1.000
_cell.length_c   1.000
_cell.angle_alpha   90.00
_cell.angle_beta   90.00
_cell.angle_gamma   90.00
#
_symmetry.space_group_name_H-M   'P 1'
#
loop_
_entity.id
_entity.type
_entity.pdbx_description
1 polymer ?
#
loop_
_entity_poly.entity_id
_entity_poly.type
_entity_poly.pdbx_seq_one_letter_code
_entity_poly.pdbx_strand_id
1 'polypeptide(L)' 'MTDQSVQDPIEPRAVNTAHAWERAYWARRFMVPVEQVEAAVAAVGDDPARVAAHLGRDWPGHEPAT' A
#
# COMPACT_ATOMS: atom_id res chain seq x y z
N MET A 1 17.32 -17.66 22.70
CA MET A 1 16.77 -16.33 22.38
C MET A 1 16.55 -16.33 20.89
N THR A 2 15.29 -16.34 20.44
CA THR A 2 14.93 -16.34 19.03
C THR A 2 15.42 -15.04 18.43
N ASP A 3 16.45 -15.14 17.59
CA ASP A 3 16.86 -14.09 16.67
C ASP A 3 15.68 -13.91 15.70
N GLN A 4 14.76 -13.02 16.06
CA GLN A 4 13.82 -12.45 15.10
C GLN A 4 14.67 -11.53 14.25
N SER A 5 15.38 -12.13 13.30
CA SER A 5 16.06 -11.40 12.24
C SER A 5 15.01 -10.47 11.66
N VAL A 6 15.19 -9.20 11.94
CA VAL A 6 14.40 -8.09 11.42
C VAL A 6 14.52 -8.18 9.90
N GLN A 7 13.61 -8.93 9.29
CA GLN A 7 13.39 -8.83 7.86
C GLN A 7 12.95 -7.39 7.67
N ASP A 8 13.83 -6.54 7.14
CA ASP A 8 13.44 -5.30 6.52
C ASP A 8 12.18 -5.64 5.72
N PRO A 9 11.00 -5.12 6.11
CA PRO A 9 9.79 -5.45 5.39
C PRO A 9 10.03 -4.88 4.01
N ILE A 10 10.31 -5.76 3.03
CA ILE A 10 10.33 -5.41 1.62
C ILE A 10 8.99 -4.71 1.43
N GLU A 11 9.00 -3.38 1.35
CA GLU A 11 7.77 -2.62 1.22
C GLU A 11 7.05 -3.24 0.02
N PRO A 12 5.80 -3.70 0.18
CA PRO A 12 5.12 -4.36 -0.89
C PRO A 12 5.05 -3.38 -2.05
N ARG A 13 5.70 -3.75 -3.17
CA ARG A 13 5.78 -2.90 -4.37
C ARG A 13 4.41 -2.65 -5.01
N ALA A 14 3.40 -3.41 -4.59
CA ALA A 14 2.02 -3.38 -5.06
C ALA A 14 1.04 -3.39 -3.88
N VAL A 15 -0.08 -2.67 -4.05
CA VAL A 15 -1.23 -2.66 -3.16
C VAL A 15 -2.03 -3.94 -3.32
N ASN A 16 -1.60 -4.97 -2.59
CA ASN A 16 -2.33 -6.22 -2.56
C ASN A 16 -3.49 -6.17 -1.54
N THR A 17 -4.67 -6.60 -1.98
CA THR A 17 -5.87 -6.70 -1.15
C THR A 17 -6.29 -8.14 -0.84
N ALA A 18 -5.50 -9.13 -1.29
CA ALA A 18 -5.78 -10.56 -1.13
C ALA A 18 -5.86 -10.99 0.34
N HIS A 19 -4.99 -10.44 1.20
CA HIS A 19 -5.01 -10.73 2.62
C HIS A 19 -5.56 -9.57 3.45
N ALA A 20 -6.32 -9.89 4.51
CA ALA A 20 -6.89 -8.89 5.42
C ALA A 20 -5.81 -8.01 6.10
N TRP A 21 -4.62 -8.57 6.34
CA TRP A 21 -3.53 -7.83 6.96
C TRP A 21 -2.88 -6.82 6.01
N GLU A 22 -2.78 -7.11 4.72
CA GLU A 22 -2.26 -6.17 3.70
C GLU A 22 -3.23 -5.00 3.54
N ARG A 23 -4.53 -5.29 3.47
CA ARG A 23 -5.58 -4.26 3.47
C ARG A 23 -5.48 -3.32 4.66
N ALA A 24 -5.32 -3.86 5.85
CA ALA A 24 -5.15 -3.07 7.06
C ALA A 24 -3.85 -2.25 7.04
N TYR A 25 -2.76 -2.79 6.48
CA TYR A 25 -1.50 -2.07 6.29
C TYR A 25 -1.71 -0.85 5.36
N TRP A 26 -2.31 -1.05 4.19
CA TRP A 26 -2.55 0.01 3.21
C TRP A 26 -3.56 1.06 3.70
N ALA A 27 -4.62 0.63 4.40
CA ALA A 27 -5.57 1.54 5.04
C ALA A 27 -4.87 2.49 6.03
N ARG A 28 -3.94 1.96 6.84
CA ARG A 28 -3.12 2.78 7.75
C ARG A 28 -2.16 3.69 6.99
N ARG A 29 -1.54 3.19 5.92
CA ARG A 29 -0.55 3.92 5.11
C ARG A 29 -1.17 5.10 4.37
N PHE A 30 -2.31 4.90 3.73
CA PHE A 30 -3.07 5.93 3.03
C PHE A 30 -3.97 6.75 3.94
N MET A 31 -4.10 6.36 5.21
CA MET A 31 -5.01 6.95 6.20
C MET A 31 -6.45 7.02 5.66
N VAL A 32 -6.92 5.91 5.10
CA VAL A 32 -8.29 5.74 4.59
C VAL A 32 -8.86 4.39 5.05
N PRO A 33 -10.18 4.19 5.04
CA PRO A 33 -10.80 2.89 5.30
C PRO A 33 -10.35 1.83 4.28
N VAL A 34 -10.36 0.56 4.70
CA VAL A 34 -9.99 -0.59 3.86
C VAL A 34 -10.83 -0.63 2.58
N GLU A 35 -12.12 -0.33 2.69
CA GLU A 35 -13.07 -0.32 1.59
C GLU A 35 -12.68 0.71 0.51
N GLN A 36 -12.11 1.85 0.91
CA GLN A 36 -11.61 2.86 -0.03
C GLN A 36 -10.32 2.40 -0.72
N VAL A 37 -9.46 1.65 -0.01
CA VAL A 37 -8.27 1.05 -0.63
C VAL A 37 -8.69 0.01 -1.67
N GLU A 38 -9.63 -0.89 -1.34
CA GLU A 38 -10.14 -1.89 -2.26
C GLU A 38 -10.79 -1.27 -3.49
N ALA A 39 -11.64 -0.26 -3.30
CA ALA A 39 -12.27 0.46 -4.40
C ALA A 39 -11.24 1.17 -5.30
N ALA A 40 -10.23 1.81 -4.71
CA ALA A 40 -9.16 2.45 -5.47
C ALA A 40 -8.33 1.43 -6.26
N VAL A 41 -7.96 0.30 -5.66
CA VAL A 41 -7.25 -0.78 -6.35
C VAL A 41 -8.09 -1.34 -7.51
N ALA A 42 -9.39 -1.52 -7.31
CA ALA A 42 -10.29 -1.94 -8.38
C ALA A 42 -10.41 -0.91 -9.52
N ALA A 43 -10.29 0.39 -9.21
CA ALA A 43 -10.40 1.48 -10.18
C ALA A 43 -9.12 1.72 -10.98
N VAL A 44 -7.94 1.63 -10.34
CA VAL A 44 -6.66 2.06 -10.93
C VAL A 44 -5.58 0.96 -11.00
N GLY A 45 -5.85 -0.21 -10.45
CA GLY A 45 -4.92 -1.33 -10.32
C GLY A 45 -4.16 -1.35 -8.98
N ASP A 46 -3.26 -2.31 -8.83
CA ASP A 46 -2.46 -2.53 -7.61
C ASP A 46 -1.25 -1.60 -7.48
N ASP A 47 -1.09 -0.59 -8.34
CA ASP A 47 0.02 0.36 -8.24
C ASP A 47 -0.22 1.37 -7.09
N PRO A 48 0.63 1.41 -6.05
CA PRO A 48 0.44 2.29 -4.89
C PRO A 48 0.49 3.77 -5.24
N ALA A 49 1.26 4.18 -6.26
CA ALA A 49 1.31 5.57 -6.68
C ALA A 49 -0.01 5.98 -7.36
N ARG A 50 -0.59 5.10 -8.19
CA ARG A 50 -1.90 5.35 -8.80
C ARG A 50 -3.02 5.34 -7.77
N VAL A 51 -2.99 4.40 -6.83
CA VAL A 51 -3.97 4.29 -5.74
C VAL A 51 -3.91 5.53 -4.87
N ALA A 52 -2.72 5.99 -4.49
CA ALA A 52 -2.53 7.23 -3.74
C ALA A 52 -3.04 8.44 -4.51
N ALA A 53 -2.71 8.56 -5.80
CA ALA A 53 -3.19 9.64 -6.65
C ALA A 53 -4.73 9.64 -6.77
N HIS A 54 -5.36 8.47 -6.91
CA HIS A 54 -6.81 8.33 -6.92
C HIS A 54 -7.45 8.73 -5.58
N LEU A 55 -6.80 8.41 -4.47
CA LEU A 55 -7.22 8.77 -3.11
C LEU A 55 -6.86 10.22 -2.73
N GLY A 56 -6.18 10.97 -3.59
CA GLY A 56 -5.68 12.32 -3.28
C GLY A 56 -4.66 12.35 -2.15
N ARG A 57 -3.86 11.28 -2.01
CA ARG A 57 -2.83 11.12 -0.98
C ARG A 57 -1.45 11.18 -1.58
N ASP A 58 -0.52 11.67 -0.77
CA ASP A 58 0.89 11.72 -1.11
C ASP A 58 1.54 10.34 -0.91
N TRP A 59 2.22 9.83 -1.93
CA TRP A 59 2.95 8.57 -1.87
C TRP A 59 4.46 8.86 -1.84
N PRO A 60 5.13 8.74 -0.68
CA PRO A 60 6.55 9.09 -0.55
C PRO A 60 7.51 8.06 -1.17
N GLY A 61 7.00 6.98 -1.77
CA GLY A 61 7.79 5.85 -2.27
C GLY A 61 8.07 5.89 -3.78
N HIS A 62 7.79 6.98 -4.47
CA HIS A 62 8.08 7.10 -5.90
C HIS A 62 8.90 8.36 -6.16
N GLU A 63 10.22 8.24 -6.20
CA GLU A 63 10.99 9.14 -7.06
C GLU A 63 10.47 8.90 -8.48
N PRO A 64 9.91 9.92 -9.16
CA PRO A 64 9.63 9.78 -10.58
C PRO A 64 10.95 9.45 -11.25
N ALA A 65 11.06 8.25 -11.83
CA ALA A 65 12.16 7.92 -12.72
C ALA A 65 12.19 8.98 -13.83
N THR A 66 13.08 9.95 -13.67
CA THR A 66 13.46 10.95 -14.67
C THR A 66 14.23 10.26 -15.77
#